data_AF-A0A0A9YT32-F1
#
_entry.id   AF-A0A0A9YT32-F1
#
_cell.length_a   1.000
_cell.length_b   1.000
_cell.length_c   1.000
_cell.angle_alpha   90.00
_cell.angle_beta   90.00
_cell.angle_gamma   90.00
#
_symmetry.space_group_name_H-M   'P 1'
#
loop_
_entity.id
_entity.type
_entity.pdbx_description
1 polymer ?
#
loop_
_entity_poly.entity_id
_entity_poly.type
_entity_poly.pdbx_seq_one_letter_code
_entity_poly.pdbx_strand_id
1 'polypeptide(L)'
;FSKTRLDEIEEAIKQDRTLSQVQQYILNGWPETKNDLSDSLQTFFSFKEELGVYNGLIVKGSLMVIPTKIVPSVLIELHRGHKGVEGCLKLARENVFWPKMTEEIT
;
A
#
# COMPACT_ATOMS: atom_id res chain seq x y z
N PHE A 1 -4.58 -12.20 -5.46
CA PHE A 1 -3.18 -12.58 -5.17
C PHE A 1 -3.13 -14.02 -4.68
N SER A 2 -2.08 -14.78 -5.03
CA SER A 2 -1.85 -16.12 -4.46
C SER A 2 -1.42 -16.02 -2.99
N LYS A 3 -1.55 -17.10 -2.21
CA LYS A 3 -1.14 -17.13 -0.79
C LYS A 3 0.33 -16.72 -0.60
N THR A 4 1.23 -17.31 -1.39
CA THR A 4 2.67 -16.98 -1.38
C THR A 4 2.93 -15.50 -1.62
N ARG A 5 2.16 -14.86 -2.52
CA ARG A 5 2.30 -13.42 -2.78
C ARG A 5 1.86 -12.57 -1.60
N LEU A 6 0.80 -12.96 -0.91
CA LEU A 6 0.35 -12.26 0.29
C LEU A 6 1.41 -12.31 1.39
N ASP A 7 2.04 -13.48 1.58
CA ASP A 7 3.12 -13.65 2.55
C ASP A 7 4.33 -12.75 2.21
N GLU A 8 4.69 -12.63 0.93
CA GLU A 8 5.76 -11.72 0.48
C GLU A 8 5.41 -10.24 0.68
N ILE A 9 4.16 -9.85 0.45
CA ILE A 9 3.69 -8.48 0.70
C ILE A 9 3.74 -8.17 2.19
N GLU A 10 3.26 -9.08 3.03
CA GLU A 10 3.29 -8.95 4.48
C GLU A 10 4.74 -8.77 4.98
N GLU A 11 5.67 -9.60 4.50
CA GLU A 11 7.07 -9.52 4.87
C GLU A 11 7.71 -8.21 4.38
N ALA A 12 7.38 -7.76 3.17
CA ALA A 12 7.83 -6.47 2.66
C ALA A 12 7.27 -5.28 3.45
N ILE A 13 6.03 -5.38 3.97
CA ILE A 13 5.45 -4.38 4.89
C ILE A 13 6.24 -4.32 6.20
N LYS A 14 6.58 -5.48 6.78
CA LYS A 14 7.38 -5.57 8.02
C LYS A 14 8.79 -5.02 7.86
N GLN A 15 9.37 -5.15 6.67
CA GLN A 15 10.70 -4.62 6.36
C GLN A 15 10.69 -3.14 5.95
N ASP A 16 9.53 -2.60 5.56
CA ASP A 16 9.36 -1.18 5.27
C ASP A 16 9.09 -0.40 6.56
N ARG A 17 10.03 0.46 6.94
CA ARG A 17 9.94 1.26 8.17
C ARG A 17 8.68 2.12 8.23
N THR A 18 8.26 2.71 7.12
CA THR A 18 7.09 3.59 7.07
C THR A 18 5.83 2.76 7.24
N LEU A 19 5.69 1.68 6.46
CA LEU A 19 4.49 0.85 6.51
C LEU A 19 4.36 0.09 7.83
N SER A 20 5.47 -0.35 8.40
CA SER A 20 5.49 -0.91 9.76
C SER A 20 4.99 0.10 10.79
N GLN A 21 5.40 1.37 10.71
CA GLN A 21 4.88 2.41 11.60
C GLN A 21 3.40 2.71 11.35
N VAL A 22 2.97 2.76 10.09
CA VAL A 22 1.54 2.91 9.73
C VAL A 22 0.72 1.78 10.33
N GLN A 23 1.18 0.54 10.23
CA GLN A 23 0.52 -0.62 10.84
C GLN A 23 0.37 -0.45 12.35
N GLN A 24 1.43 -0.01 13.04
CA GLN A 24 1.36 0.28 14.47
C GLN A 24 0.35 1.38 14.81
N TYR A 25 0.27 2.44 14.01
CA TYR A 25 -0.72 3.51 14.23
C TYR A 25 -2.16 3.07 13.95
N ILE A 26 -2.37 2.20 12.96
CA ILE A 26 -3.71 1.64 12.73
C ILE A 26 -4.16 0.79 13.93
N LEU A 27 -3.25 0.00 14.51
CA LEU A 27 -3.58 -0.91 15.61
C LEU A 27 -3.66 -0.22 16.98
N ASN A 28 -2.78 0.75 17.24
CA ASN A 28 -2.64 1.38 18.56
C ASN A 28 -3.24 2.79 18.63
N GLY A 29 -3.70 3.32 17.50
CA GLY A 29 -4.18 4.70 17.37
C GLY A 29 -3.16 5.62 16.73
N TRP A 30 -3.67 6.58 15.97
CA TRP A 30 -2.87 7.63 15.34
C TRP A 30 -2.60 8.77 16.33
N PRO A 31 -1.51 9.54 16.15
CA PRO A 31 -1.32 10.78 16.88
C PRO A 31 -2.49 11.76 16.68
N GLU A 32 -2.65 12.72 17.57
CA GLU A 32 -3.71 13.74 17.42
C GLU A 32 -3.43 14.66 16.23
N THR A 33 -2.16 14.99 16.00
CA THR A 33 -1.76 15.92 14.93
C THR A 33 -0.80 15.26 13.94
N LYS A 34 -0.92 15.69 12.67
CA LYS A 34 -0.02 15.25 11.60
C LYS A 34 1.37 15.90 11.68
N ASN A 35 1.53 16.99 12.44
CA ASN A 35 2.78 17.74 12.48
C ASN A 35 3.90 16.98 13.18
N ASP A 36 3.54 16.01 14.02
CA ASP A 36 4.48 15.12 14.73
C ASP A 36 4.95 13.95 13.86
N LEU A 37 4.45 13.84 12.63
CA LEU A 37 4.74 12.77 11.69
C LEU A 37 5.69 13.23 10.58
N SER A 38 6.58 12.33 10.15
CA SER A 38 7.35 12.53 8.90
C SER A 38 6.42 12.63 7.68
N ASP A 39 6.84 13.33 6.62
CA ASP A 39 6.06 13.52 5.38
C ASP A 39 5.43 12.23 4.83
N SER A 40 6.19 11.13 4.83
CA SER A 40 5.71 9.82 4.37
C SER A 40 4.53 9.31 5.22
N LEU A 41 4.57 9.51 6.53
CA LEU A 41 3.51 9.13 7.46
C LEU A 41 2.32 10.08 7.40
N GLN A 42 2.53 11.37 7.13
CA GLN A 42 1.45 12.35 6.95
C GLN A 42 0.55 12.01 5.76
N THR A 43 1.12 11.41 4.72
CA THR A 43 0.34 10.92 3.58
C THR A 43 -0.67 9.87 4.03
N PHE A 44 -0.25 8.90 4.86
CA PHE A 44 -1.17 7.89 5.39
C PHE A 44 -2.11 8.43 6.47
N PHE A 45 -1.66 9.39 7.28
CA PHE A 45 -2.51 10.04 8.28
C PHE A 45 -3.76 10.66 7.65
N SER A 46 -3.64 11.22 6.44
CA SER A 46 -4.76 11.81 5.71
C SER A 46 -5.84 10.79 5.33
N PHE A 47 -5.50 9.50 5.35
CA PHE A 47 -6.39 8.38 5.06
C PHE A 47 -6.66 7.51 6.29
N LYS A 48 -6.31 7.95 7.50
CA LYS A 48 -6.31 7.13 8.72
C LYS A 48 -7.64 6.41 9.02
N GLU A 49 -8.77 7.02 8.66
CA GLU A 49 -10.11 6.44 8.87
C GLU A 49 -10.47 5.38 7.82
N GLU A 50 -9.82 5.41 6.66
CA GLU A 50 -9.97 4.41 5.61
C GLU A 50 -8.97 3.26 5.75
N LEU A 51 -7.95 3.42 6.61
CA LEU A 51 -6.88 2.45 6.77
C LEU A 51 -7.26 1.34 7.75
N GLY A 52 -6.93 0.10 7.38
CA GLY A 52 -7.14 -1.09 8.19
C GLY A 52 -5.98 -2.06 8.10
N VAL A 53 -5.94 -3.02 9.03
CA VAL A 53 -5.00 -4.15 9.00
C VAL A 53 -5.79 -5.44 8.91
N TYR A 54 -5.44 -6.30 7.95
CA TYR A 54 -6.02 -7.63 7.78
C TYR A 54 -4.91 -8.67 7.59
N ASN A 55 -4.76 -9.59 8.55
CA ASN A 55 -3.71 -10.63 8.54
C ASN A 55 -2.30 -10.06 8.26
N GLY A 56 -1.94 -8.96 8.92
CA GLY A 56 -0.63 -8.32 8.73
C GLY A 56 -0.49 -7.46 7.47
N LEU A 57 -1.49 -7.44 6.59
CA LEU A 57 -1.54 -6.57 5.42
C LEU A 57 -2.22 -5.25 5.76
N ILE A 58 -1.76 -4.16 5.15
CA ILE A 58 -2.40 -2.85 5.28
C ILE A 58 -3.35 -2.66 4.10
N VAL A 59 -4.56 -2.17 4.38
CA VAL A 59 -5.58 -1.87 3.36
C VAL A 59 -6.06 -0.43 3.52
N LYS A 60 -6.46 0.19 2.41
CA LYS A 60 -7.18 1.47 2.35
C LYS A 60 -8.53 1.22 1.69
N GLY A 61 -9.60 1.14 2.47
CA GLY A 61 -10.89 0.67 1.97
C GLY A 61 -10.77 -0.72 1.35
N SER A 62 -11.02 -0.84 0.04
CA SER A 62 -10.87 -2.10 -0.72
C SER A 62 -9.49 -2.28 -1.38
N LEU A 63 -8.59 -1.31 -1.24
CA LEU A 63 -7.27 -1.31 -1.90
C LEU A 63 -6.20 -1.88 -0.97
N MET A 64 -5.34 -2.76 -1.47
CA MET A 64 -4.19 -3.26 -0.72
C MET A 64 -3.02 -2.29 -0.79
N VAL A 65 -2.42 -1.95 0.35
CA VAL A 65 -1.23 -1.09 0.37
C VAL A 65 0.00 -1.93 0.03
N ILE A 66 0.70 -1.55 -1.04
CA ILE A 66 1.87 -2.28 -1.55
C ILE A 66 3.15 -1.49 -1.23
N PRO A 67 4.15 -2.12 -0.58
CA PRO A 67 5.48 -1.54 -0.41
C PRO A 67 6.13 -1.19 -1.75
N THR A 68 6.72 0.00 -1.85
CA THR A 68 7.35 0.52 -3.09
C THR A 68 8.37 -0.44 -3.69
N LYS A 69 9.13 -1.15 -2.84
CA LYS A 69 10.13 -2.15 -3.28
C LYS A 69 9.56 -3.30 -4.12
N ILE A 70 8.30 -3.68 -3.90
CA ILE A 70 7.67 -4.80 -4.59
C ILE A 70 6.68 -4.35 -5.68
N VAL A 71 6.41 -3.04 -5.79
CA VAL A 71 5.57 -2.45 -6.85
C VAL A 71 5.97 -2.94 -8.25
N PRO A 72 7.26 -2.97 -8.66
CA PRO A 72 7.61 -3.48 -9.99
C PRO A 72 7.18 -4.92 -10.23
N SER A 73 7.29 -5.79 -9.21
CA SER A 73 6.89 -7.20 -9.31
C SER A 73 5.37 -7.33 -9.41
N VAL A 74 4.62 -6.59 -8.59
CA VAL A 74 3.15 -6.56 -8.63
C VAL A 74 2.66 -6.00 -9.96
N LEU A 75 3.29 -4.95 -10.48
CA LEU A 75 2.97 -4.40 -11.80
C LEU A 75 3.20 -5.44 -12.90
N ILE A 76 4.33 -6.17 -12.91
CA ILE A 76 4.57 -7.23 -13.91
C ILE A 76 3.47 -8.31 -13.86
N GLU A 77 3.00 -8.68 -12.68
CA GLU A 77 1.93 -9.67 -12.51
C GLU A 77 0.59 -9.15 -13.08
N LEU A 78 0.28 -7.87 -12.85
CA LEU A 78 -0.87 -7.21 -13.46
C LEU A 78 -0.74 -7.13 -15.01
N HIS A 79 0.48 -6.96 -15.53
CA HIS A 79 0.78 -6.94 -16.98
C HIS A 79 0.66 -8.29 -17.68
N ARG A 80 0.85 -9.42 -16.97
CA ARG A 80 0.65 -10.76 -17.55
C ARG A 80 -0.82 -11.04 -17.91
N GLY A 81 -1.75 -10.23 -17.42
CA GLY A 81 -3.16 -10.30 -17.74
C GLY A 81 -3.56 -9.70 -19.09
N HIS A 82 -2.78 -9.82 -20.17
CA HIS A 82 -3.07 -9.45 -21.59
C HIS A 82 -3.75 -8.10 -21.92
N LYS A 83 -4.16 -7.29 -20.95
CA LYS A 83 -4.67 -5.94 -21.12
C LYS A 83 -3.44 -5.04 -21.12
N GLY A 84 -3.25 -4.21 -22.14
CA GLY A 84 -2.09 -3.33 -22.26
C GLY A 84 -1.87 -2.43 -21.04
N VAL A 85 -0.83 -1.58 -21.08
CA VAL A 85 -0.41 -0.71 -19.95
C VAL A 85 -1.59 0.01 -19.29
N GLU A 86 -2.50 0.61 -20.06
CA GLU A 86 -3.68 1.31 -19.51
C GLU A 86 -4.64 0.39 -18.73
N GLY A 87 -4.82 -0.86 -19.18
CA GLY A 87 -5.63 -1.85 -18.48
C GLY A 87 -4.98 -2.33 -17.18
N CYS A 88 -3.65 -2.39 -17.15
CA CYS A 88 -2.87 -2.70 -15.95
C CYS A 88 -2.92 -1.57 -14.94
N LEU A 89 -2.83 -0.32 -15.40
CA LEU A 89 -2.97 0.86 -14.56
C LEU A 89 -4.38 0.95 -13.96
N LYS A 90 -5.43 0.61 -14.73
CA LYS A 90 -6.79 0.54 -14.22
C LYS A 90 -6.93 -0.52 -13.12
N LEU A 91 -6.46 -1.74 -13.37
CA LEU A 91 -6.50 -2.81 -12.37
C LEU A 91 -5.67 -2.47 -11.13
N ALA A 92 -4.51 -1.84 -11.30
CA ALA A 92 -3.70 -1.38 -10.19
C ALA A 92 -4.48 -0.35 -9.35
N ARG A 93 -5.06 0.69 -9.97
CA ARG A 93 -5.86 1.72 -9.29
C ARG A 93 -7.10 1.16 -8.59
N GLU A 94 -7.66 0.07 -9.12
CA GLU A 94 -8.85 -0.59 -8.56
C GLU A 94 -8.51 -1.57 -7.41
N ASN A 95 -7.25 -2.02 -7.26
CA ASN A 95 -6.91 -3.10 -6.33
C ASN A 95 -5.74 -2.80 -5.37
N VAL A 96 -4.88 -1.84 -5.69
CA VAL A 96 -3.66 -1.54 -4.91
C VAL A 96 -3.44 -0.05 -4.73
N PHE A 97 -2.77 0.31 -3.65
CA PHE A 97 -2.39 1.68 -3.29
C PHE A 97 -0.92 1.69 -2.86
N TRP A 98 -0.17 2.71 -3.27
CA TRP A 98 1.11 3.03 -2.63
C TRP A 98 1.31 4.56 -2.60
N PRO A 99 2.01 5.09 -1.58
CA PRO A 99 2.33 6.50 -1.53
C PRO A 99 3.16 6.88 -2.77
N LYS A 100 2.80 7.99 -3.43
CA LYS A 100 3.32 8.46 -4.74
C LYS A 100 2.82 7.75 -6.00
N MET A 101 1.82 6.85 -5.89
CA MET A 101 1.17 6.24 -7.06
C MET A 101 0.71 7.29 -8.11
N THR A 102 0.25 8.47 -7.69
CA THR A 102 -0.14 9.55 -8.61
C THR A 102 1.04 10.22 -9.30
N GLU A 103 2.22 10.28 -8.66
CA GLU A 103 3.43 10.89 -9.25
C GLU A 103 4.18 9.93 -10.18
N GLU A 104 4.09 8.61 -9.94
CA GLU A 104 4.79 7.59 -10.75
C GLU A 104 3.98 7.07 -11.94
N ILE A 105 2.68 7.38 -12.00
CA ILE A 105 1.75 6.92 -13.05
C ILE A 105 1.30 8.08 -13.97
N THR A 106 1.74 9.32 -13.72
CA THR A 106 1.41 10.48 -14.57
C THR A 106 2.55 10.81 -15.53
#